data_AF-A0A418Y5L7-F1
#
_entry.id   AF-A0A418Y5L7-F1
#
_cell.length_a   1.000
_cell.length_b   1.000
_cell.length_c   1.000
_cell.angle_alpha   90.00
_cell.angle_beta   90.00
_cell.angle_gamma   90.00
#
_symmetry.space_group_name_H-M   'P 1'
#
loop_
_entity.id
_entity.type
_entity.pdbx_description
1 polymer ?
#
loop_
_entity_poly.entity_id
_entity_poly.type
_entity_poly.pdbx_seq_one_letter_code
_entity_poly.pdbx_strand_id
1 'polypeptide(L)'
;MKAFPQQPTYTGFNEPSRVEADVCDLEVEGELPLDLNGTYYRVGPDPQYAPRLGSDIYFNGDGMVSMFRFKNGRVDLKSRYVRTDKFKLEQEAGHALFGAYRNPWSDDPAVQGKNRGTANTNIVFHNGQLLALKEDSPPVAMDPDTLETIGNWDFNGKLSSQTFTAHPKIDPQTGEMVCFGYSATGVDTPDIAYYVVGPTGEIVHEVWIKSPYNCMIHDFGVTRDFVIFPIVPVVSSAERAKAGRPTFGWDGTKDIYLGVMPRRGTARDVRWFRAPNQFASHVMNAFNEGSKVHIDMPRAESNMFPFFPDISGKPFDRERAAARVTRWTLDFNSKGDTFEARQMTSLVGDFPRIDDRYAMESYRHGYLCVSDLTKPYDALRGGSITGMFINCLGHIDLATGKHEEYFVGPTSTLQEPVFIPKSATAAEGEGYLAVLANRHEELRSDLLILDAQRLADGPIATVHLPVRLRQGLHGNWVPATAA
;
A
#
# COMPACT_ATOMS: atom_id res chain seq x y z
N MET A 1 -5.43 28.19 -13.55
CA MET A 1 -5.78 26.86 -13.02
C MET A 1 -7.30 26.75 -12.92
N LYS A 2 -7.90 25.65 -13.40
CA LYS A 2 -9.35 25.40 -13.19
C LYS A 2 -9.62 25.08 -11.72
N ALA A 3 -10.79 25.46 -11.21
CA ALA A 3 -11.20 25.07 -9.86
C ALA A 3 -11.37 23.54 -9.76
N PHE A 4 -11.08 22.98 -8.59
CA PHE A 4 -11.33 21.57 -8.32
C PHE A 4 -12.85 21.29 -8.27
N PRO A 5 -13.30 20.10 -8.71
CA PRO A 5 -14.70 19.72 -8.63
C PRO A 5 -15.22 19.70 -7.19
N GLN A 6 -16.47 20.09 -7.00
CA GLN A 6 -17.15 20.01 -5.70
C GLN A 6 -17.67 18.57 -5.48
N GLN A 7 -16.74 17.65 -5.24
CA GLN A 7 -17.00 16.22 -5.02
C GLN A 7 -16.24 15.73 -3.78
N PRO A 8 -16.72 14.69 -3.07
CA PRO A 8 -16.08 14.19 -1.85
C PRO A 8 -14.59 13.84 -1.97
N THR A 9 -14.09 13.52 -3.17
CA THR A 9 -12.66 13.28 -3.44
C THR A 9 -11.79 14.55 -3.31
N TYR A 10 -12.39 15.73 -3.34
CA TYR A 10 -11.72 17.04 -3.41
C TYR A 10 -12.23 18.06 -2.39
N THR A 11 -13.12 17.68 -1.47
CA THR A 11 -13.71 18.58 -0.45
C THR A 11 -13.50 18.05 0.97
N GLY A 12 -13.66 18.92 1.97
CA GLY A 12 -13.45 18.57 3.38
C GLY A 12 -12.00 18.14 3.65
N PHE A 13 -11.81 17.06 4.40
CA PHE A 13 -10.46 16.54 4.67
C PHE A 13 -9.72 16.07 3.40
N ASN A 14 -10.45 15.82 2.30
CA ASN A 14 -9.89 15.49 1.00
C ASN A 14 -9.67 16.71 0.10
N GLU A 15 -9.65 17.93 0.62
CA GLU A 15 -9.22 19.07 -0.17
C GLU A 15 -7.76 18.90 -0.62
N PRO A 16 -7.43 19.20 -1.90
CA PRO A 16 -6.05 19.21 -2.38
C PRO A 16 -5.16 20.03 -1.45
N SER A 17 -4.03 19.45 -1.00
CA SER A 17 -3.11 20.17 -0.13
C SER A 17 -2.08 20.89 -1.00
N ARG A 18 -1.34 20.11 -1.80
CA ARG A 18 -0.34 20.57 -2.77
C ARG A 18 0.82 21.34 -2.14
N VAL A 19 1.00 21.18 -0.82
CA VAL A 19 2.03 21.83 -0.03
C VAL A 19 3.29 20.96 0.00
N GLU A 20 4.38 21.50 -0.52
CA GLU A 20 5.73 21.03 -0.22
C GLU A 20 6.27 21.87 0.94
N ALA A 21 6.85 21.23 1.96
CA ALA A 21 7.25 21.91 3.20
C ALA A 21 8.48 21.30 3.84
N ASP A 22 9.11 22.10 4.70
CA ASP A 22 10.17 21.72 5.63
C ASP A 22 9.82 22.32 6.99
N VAL A 23 9.72 21.48 8.01
CA VAL A 23 9.46 21.89 9.39
C VAL A 23 10.45 21.16 10.27
N CYS A 24 11.36 21.92 10.88
CA CYS A 24 12.33 21.36 11.80
C CYS A 24 11.76 21.36 13.22
N ASP A 25 12.12 20.35 14.01
CA ASP A 25 11.80 20.27 15.44
C ASP A 25 10.30 20.45 15.72
N LEU A 26 9.48 19.54 15.15
CA LEU A 26 8.03 19.57 15.34
C LEU A 26 7.65 19.59 16.83
N GLU A 27 6.52 20.20 17.14
CA GLU A 27 5.98 20.24 18.49
C GLU A 27 5.55 18.83 18.94
N VAL A 28 5.94 18.44 20.16
CA VAL A 28 5.70 17.11 20.72
C VAL A 28 5.00 17.24 22.07
N GLU A 29 3.88 16.54 22.21
CA GLU A 29 3.27 16.20 23.49
C GLU A 29 3.72 14.78 23.91
N GLY A 30 4.07 14.59 25.19
CA GLY A 30 4.67 13.34 25.68
C GLY A 30 6.20 13.30 25.47
N GLU A 31 6.78 12.10 25.39
CA GLU A 31 8.23 11.92 25.25
C GLU A 31 8.54 10.99 24.06
N LEU A 32 9.25 11.51 23.06
CA LEU A 32 9.78 10.68 21.97
C LEU A 32 10.92 9.79 22.51
N PRO A 33 10.87 8.47 22.29
CA PRO A 33 11.97 7.58 22.65
C PRO A 33 13.29 8.01 22.02
N LEU A 34 14.36 8.04 22.83
CA LEU A 34 15.69 8.47 22.37
C LEU A 34 16.36 7.47 21.41
N ASP A 35 15.90 6.22 21.41
CA ASP A 35 16.34 5.15 20.53
C ASP A 35 15.66 5.17 19.15
N LEU A 36 14.62 5.99 18.94
CA LEU A 36 14.09 6.28 17.60
C LEU A 36 15.07 7.13 16.80
N ASN A 37 15.84 6.47 15.94
CA ASN A 37 16.83 7.12 15.08
C ASN A 37 16.78 6.56 13.64
N GLY A 38 16.22 7.36 12.74
CA GLY A 38 15.93 6.94 11.36
C GLY A 38 14.82 7.77 10.76
N THR A 39 14.22 7.27 9.70
CA THR A 39 13.27 8.04 8.91
C THR A 39 12.04 7.21 8.57
N TYR A 40 10.86 7.75 8.87
CA TYR A 40 9.59 7.24 8.38
C TYR A 40 9.20 7.97 7.09
N TYR A 41 9.14 7.23 5.99
CA TYR A 41 8.66 7.74 4.70
C TYR A 41 7.25 7.23 4.45
N ARG A 42 6.41 8.07 3.84
CA ARG A 42 5.08 7.68 3.37
C ARG A 42 4.72 8.45 2.11
N VAL A 43 3.80 7.90 1.31
CA VAL A 43 3.32 8.55 0.10
C VAL A 43 1.81 8.43 -0.06
N GLY A 44 1.22 9.31 -0.85
CA GLY A 44 -0.20 9.27 -1.14
C GLY A 44 -0.64 10.33 -2.14
N PRO A 45 -1.88 10.20 -2.65
CA PRO A 45 -2.36 11.00 -3.76
C PRO A 45 -2.71 12.44 -3.34
N ASP A 46 -2.12 13.41 -4.04
CA ASP A 46 -2.41 14.83 -3.94
C ASP A 46 -2.39 15.48 -5.34
N PRO A 47 -3.55 15.64 -6.00
CA PRO A 47 -3.61 16.06 -7.40
C PRO A 47 -2.99 17.45 -7.62
N GLN A 48 -2.03 17.55 -8.54
CA GLN A 48 -1.40 18.84 -8.89
C GLN A 48 -2.40 19.80 -9.55
N TYR A 49 -3.30 19.26 -10.38
CA TYR A 49 -4.33 20.00 -11.12
C TYR A 49 -5.71 19.34 -10.97
N ALA A 50 -6.76 20.12 -11.22
CA ALA A 50 -8.12 19.58 -11.33
C ALA A 50 -8.19 18.53 -12.45
N PRO A 51 -8.92 17.42 -12.25
CA PRO A 51 -8.94 16.31 -13.20
C PRO A 51 -9.51 16.72 -14.54
N ARG A 52 -8.96 16.17 -15.63
CA ARG A 52 -9.35 16.49 -17.01
C ARG A 52 -10.83 16.28 -17.28
N LEU A 53 -11.42 15.21 -16.74
CA LEU A 53 -12.80 14.80 -16.99
C LEU A 53 -13.81 15.42 -16.01
N GLY A 54 -13.37 16.32 -15.11
CA GLY A 54 -14.25 16.96 -14.11
C GLY A 54 -14.64 16.06 -12.93
N SER A 55 -14.23 14.79 -12.93
CA SER A 55 -14.30 13.86 -11.81
C SER A 55 -13.12 12.90 -11.87
N ASP A 56 -12.74 12.33 -10.72
CA ASP A 56 -11.75 11.25 -10.66
C ASP A 56 -11.85 10.48 -9.33
N ILE A 57 -11.12 9.37 -9.26
CA ILE A 57 -10.95 8.62 -8.01
C ILE A 57 -9.71 9.09 -7.25
N TYR A 58 -9.73 8.86 -5.95
CA TYR A 58 -8.66 9.21 -5.03
C TYR A 58 -7.28 8.64 -5.46
N PHE A 59 -7.23 7.41 -5.98
CA PHE A 59 -5.99 6.73 -6.38
C PHE A 59 -5.28 7.29 -7.62
N ASN A 60 -5.84 8.31 -8.28
CA ASN A 60 -5.27 8.92 -9.49
C ASN A 60 -4.54 10.26 -9.24
N GLY A 61 -4.52 10.77 -7.99
CA GLY A 61 -3.78 11.99 -7.65
C GLY A 61 -2.25 11.79 -7.71
N ASP A 62 -1.48 12.84 -7.93
CA ASP A 62 -0.02 12.79 -8.00
C ASP A 62 0.61 12.42 -6.64
N GLY A 63 1.74 11.71 -6.64
CA GLY A 63 2.39 11.26 -5.41
C GLY A 63 3.02 12.42 -4.64
N MET A 64 2.56 12.64 -3.40
CA MET A 64 3.20 13.52 -2.42
C MET A 64 3.87 12.66 -1.35
N VAL A 65 5.20 12.71 -1.26
CA VAL A 65 5.99 12.00 -0.26
C VAL A 65 6.15 12.88 0.96
N SER A 66 5.91 12.31 2.14
CA SER A 66 6.22 12.93 3.43
C SER A 66 7.29 12.08 4.15
N MET A 67 8.25 12.75 4.75
CA MET A 67 9.39 12.19 5.46
C MET A 67 9.41 12.74 6.88
N PHE A 68 9.44 11.85 7.87
CA PHE A 68 9.60 12.18 9.28
C PHE A 68 10.95 11.64 9.76
N ARG A 69 11.92 12.53 9.99
CA ARG A 69 13.27 12.14 10.42
C ARG A 69 13.39 12.27 11.92
N PHE A 70 13.60 11.15 12.59
CA PHE A 70 13.76 11.05 14.03
C PHE A 70 15.23 11.03 14.41
N LYS A 71 15.60 11.84 15.39
CA LYS A 71 16.95 11.87 15.95
C LYS A 71 16.96 12.52 17.32
N ASN A 72 17.53 11.83 18.32
CA ASN A 72 17.76 12.37 19.66
C ASN A 72 16.48 12.94 20.32
N GLY A 73 15.36 12.22 20.22
CA GLY A 73 14.08 12.66 20.79
C GLY A 73 13.41 13.82 20.06
N ARG A 74 13.81 14.10 18.81
CA ARG A 74 13.24 15.14 17.95
C ARG A 74 12.78 14.53 16.63
N VAL A 75 11.86 15.22 15.95
CA VAL A 75 11.37 14.81 14.65
C VAL A 75 11.20 16.01 13.71
N ASP A 76 11.77 15.91 12.52
CA ASP A 76 11.63 16.88 11.44
C ASP A 76 10.66 16.35 10.38
N LEU A 77 9.91 17.23 9.72
CA LEU A 77 9.07 16.93 8.55
C LEU A 77 9.66 17.54 7.28
N LYS A 78 9.72 16.75 6.22
CA LYS A 78 9.90 17.22 4.84
C LYS A 78 8.82 16.61 3.94
N SER A 79 8.25 17.39 3.04
CA SER A 79 7.27 16.91 2.05
C SER A 79 7.59 17.41 0.65
N ARG A 80 7.59 16.51 -0.34
CA ARG A 80 7.86 16.82 -1.76
C ARG A 80 6.98 16.00 -2.69
N TYR A 81 6.62 16.61 -3.81
CA TYR A 81 6.03 15.90 -4.94
C TYR A 81 7.06 14.97 -5.58
N VAL A 82 6.61 13.77 -5.96
CA VAL A 82 7.34 12.94 -6.92
C VAL A 82 7.14 13.55 -8.30
N ARG A 83 8.21 14.08 -8.88
CA ARG A 83 8.18 14.77 -10.18
C ARG A 83 8.27 13.75 -11.32
N THR A 84 7.22 12.93 -11.45
CA THR A 84 7.07 11.94 -12.52
C THR A 84 7.00 12.58 -13.90
N ASP A 85 7.10 11.78 -14.97
CA ASP A 85 6.90 12.28 -16.34
C ASP A 85 5.51 12.94 -16.50
N LYS A 86 4.48 12.31 -15.93
CA LYS A 86 3.12 12.89 -15.86
C LYS A 86 3.15 14.27 -15.20
N PHE A 87 3.70 14.37 -13.99
CA PHE A 87 3.74 15.62 -13.24
C PHE A 87 4.45 16.73 -14.01
N LYS A 88 5.60 16.43 -14.62
CA LYS A 88 6.40 17.40 -15.39
C LYS A 88 5.64 17.90 -16.62
N LEU A 89 5.00 17.00 -17.38
CA LEU A 89 4.23 17.36 -18.57
C LEU A 89 3.00 18.21 -18.23
N GLU A 90 2.28 17.86 -17.16
CA GLU A 90 1.12 18.64 -16.71
C GLU A 90 1.54 19.99 -16.11
N GLN A 91 2.69 20.05 -15.43
CA GLN A 91 3.27 21.29 -14.94
C GLN A 91 3.60 22.25 -16.09
N GLU A 92 4.24 21.75 -17.14
CA GLU A 92 4.57 22.52 -18.33
C GLU A 92 3.31 23.04 -19.04
N ALA A 93 2.27 22.20 -19.14
CA ALA A 93 0.99 22.58 -19.75
C ALA A 93 0.12 23.47 -18.85
N GLY A 94 0.37 23.51 -17.54
CA GLY A 94 -0.42 24.26 -16.56
C GLY A 94 -1.82 23.69 -16.30
N HIS A 95 -2.09 22.44 -16.69
CA HIS A 95 -3.35 21.72 -16.49
C HIS A 95 -3.19 20.21 -16.67
N ALA A 96 -4.18 19.44 -16.22
CA ALA A 96 -4.19 17.98 -16.37
C ALA A 96 -4.28 17.55 -17.86
N LEU A 97 -3.36 16.68 -18.26
CA LEU A 97 -3.27 16.08 -19.60
C LEU A 97 -3.69 14.61 -19.58
N PHE A 98 -3.40 13.90 -18.50
CA PHE A 98 -3.79 12.50 -18.33
C PHE A 98 -5.23 12.40 -17.84
N GLY A 99 -5.92 11.36 -18.27
CA GLY A 99 -7.34 11.13 -18.00
C GLY A 99 -7.59 10.24 -16.79
N ALA A 100 -8.65 9.44 -16.88
CA ALA A 100 -9.11 8.57 -15.80
C ALA A 100 -8.08 7.50 -15.39
N TYR A 101 -8.23 7.04 -14.15
CA TYR A 101 -7.43 5.98 -13.56
C TYR A 101 -7.28 4.76 -14.47
N ARG A 102 -6.02 4.38 -14.78
CA ARG A 102 -5.67 3.23 -15.64
C ARG A 102 -6.38 3.22 -17.01
N ASN A 103 -6.72 4.38 -17.58
CA ASN A 103 -7.39 4.51 -18.88
C ASN A 103 -6.65 5.43 -19.89
N PRO A 104 -5.67 4.91 -20.65
CA PRO A 104 -4.91 5.70 -21.63
C PRO A 104 -5.77 6.28 -22.77
N TRP A 105 -6.95 5.71 -23.04
CA TRP A 105 -7.87 6.22 -24.08
C TRP A 105 -8.60 7.50 -23.67
N SER A 106 -8.46 7.92 -22.42
CA SER A 106 -9.02 9.19 -21.91
C SER A 106 -7.99 10.31 -21.80
N ASP A 107 -6.73 10.03 -22.12
CA ASP A 107 -5.63 10.99 -22.07
C ASP A 107 -5.69 11.98 -23.25
N ASP A 108 -5.13 13.17 -23.06
CA ASP A 108 -4.90 14.12 -24.14
C ASP A 108 -4.01 13.51 -25.24
N PRO A 109 -4.30 13.72 -26.54
CA PRO A 109 -3.44 13.30 -27.63
C PRO A 109 -1.95 13.66 -27.46
N ALA A 110 -1.66 14.79 -26.79
CA ALA A 110 -0.29 15.26 -26.57
C ALA A 110 0.57 14.34 -25.67
N VAL A 111 -0.06 13.50 -24.84
CA VAL A 111 0.63 12.60 -23.90
C VAL A 111 0.43 11.11 -24.22
N GLN A 112 -0.07 10.80 -25.42
CA GLN A 112 -0.24 9.42 -25.85
C GLN A 112 1.07 8.64 -25.83
N GLY A 113 1.04 7.46 -25.22
CA GLY A 113 2.22 6.59 -25.05
C GLY A 113 3.24 7.09 -24.01
N LYS A 114 2.95 8.17 -23.28
CA LYS A 114 3.79 8.62 -22.16
C LYS A 114 3.48 7.82 -20.90
N ASN A 115 4.47 7.77 -20.00
CA ASN A 115 4.33 7.15 -18.71
C ASN A 115 3.24 7.89 -17.88
N ARG A 116 2.24 7.14 -17.41
CA ARG A 116 1.07 7.65 -16.69
C ARG A 116 1.24 7.62 -15.17
N GLY A 117 2.31 7.03 -14.68
CA GLY A 117 2.54 6.76 -13.27
C GLY A 117 2.53 8.02 -12.42
N THR A 118 1.78 7.95 -11.32
CA THR A 118 1.70 9.01 -10.31
C THR A 118 2.69 8.81 -9.16
N ALA A 119 3.32 7.63 -9.06
CA ALA A 119 4.22 7.24 -7.97
C ALA A 119 3.62 7.51 -6.57
N ASN A 120 2.32 7.23 -6.42
CA ASN A 120 1.54 7.65 -5.25
C ASN A 120 1.21 6.54 -4.25
N THR A 121 1.60 5.29 -4.52
CA THR A 121 1.10 4.13 -3.77
C THR A 121 2.02 3.76 -2.62
N ASN A 122 3.32 3.59 -2.86
CA ASN A 122 4.28 3.21 -1.81
C ASN A 122 5.63 3.89 -2.03
N ILE A 123 6.44 3.92 -0.99
CA ILE A 123 7.79 4.52 -0.97
C ILE A 123 8.72 3.58 -0.20
N VAL A 124 9.66 2.95 -0.89
CA VAL A 124 10.54 1.92 -0.30
C VAL A 124 12.00 2.32 -0.43
N PHE A 125 12.83 1.92 0.53
CA PHE A 125 14.27 2.13 0.47
C PHE A 125 14.97 0.82 0.07
N HIS A 126 15.83 0.89 -0.94
CA HIS A 126 16.64 -0.24 -1.37
C HIS A 126 17.94 0.27 -1.99
N ASN A 127 19.08 -0.30 -1.57
CA ASN A 127 20.39 0.02 -2.12
C ASN A 127 20.71 1.54 -2.16
N GLY A 128 20.49 2.27 -1.06
CA GLY A 128 20.77 3.70 -0.98
C GLY A 128 19.78 4.61 -1.72
N GLN A 129 18.76 4.04 -2.37
CA GLN A 129 17.77 4.80 -3.13
C GLN A 129 16.38 4.68 -2.50
N LEU A 130 15.64 5.79 -2.54
CA LEU A 130 14.22 5.81 -2.23
C LEU A 130 13.43 5.62 -3.54
N LEU A 131 12.57 4.61 -3.61
CA LEU A 131 11.78 4.28 -4.79
C LEU A 131 10.31 4.56 -4.53
N ALA A 132 9.75 5.56 -5.22
CA ALA A 132 8.35 5.89 -5.20
C ALA A 132 7.61 5.05 -6.26
N LEU A 133 6.55 4.36 -5.84
CA LEU A 133 5.98 3.25 -6.59
C LEU A 133 4.53 3.50 -7.00
N LYS A 134 4.18 3.01 -8.20
CA LYS A 134 2.82 2.89 -8.70
C LYS A 134 2.74 1.68 -9.62
N GLU A 135 1.76 0.81 -9.38
CA GLU A 135 1.62 -0.50 -10.02
C GLU A 135 1.41 -0.50 -11.55
N ASP A 136 1.29 0.67 -12.18
CA ASP A 136 1.07 0.82 -13.62
C ASP A 136 2.27 1.37 -14.38
N SER A 137 3.43 1.50 -13.71
CA SER A 137 4.62 2.15 -14.26
C SER A 137 5.90 1.62 -13.59
N PRO A 138 7.08 1.90 -14.15
CA PRO A 138 8.34 1.69 -13.46
C PRO A 138 8.44 2.53 -12.16
N PRO A 139 9.27 2.14 -11.19
CA PRO A 139 9.57 2.94 -10.00
C PRO A 139 10.15 4.31 -10.38
N VAL A 140 10.00 5.29 -9.49
CA VAL A 140 10.67 6.59 -9.61
C VAL A 140 11.66 6.73 -8.46
N ALA A 141 12.95 6.81 -8.77
CA ALA A 141 14.00 7.03 -7.78
C ALA A 141 13.98 8.47 -7.26
N MET A 142 14.23 8.61 -5.97
CA MET A 142 14.32 9.85 -5.23
C MET A 142 15.53 9.79 -4.28
N ASP A 143 16.10 10.95 -4.00
CA ASP A 143 17.10 11.11 -2.96
C ASP A 143 16.44 10.93 -1.58
N PRO A 144 16.96 10.04 -0.70
CA PRO A 144 16.33 9.73 0.58
C PRO A 144 16.39 10.90 1.58
N ASP A 145 17.27 11.88 1.38
CA ASP A 145 17.47 13.00 2.31
C ASP A 145 16.77 14.27 1.88
N THR A 146 16.87 14.62 0.60
CA THR A 146 16.29 15.85 0.02
C THR A 146 14.90 15.63 -0.53
N LEU A 147 14.51 14.37 -0.80
CA LEU A 147 13.33 13.98 -1.57
C LEU A 147 13.30 14.56 -2.99
N GLU A 148 14.44 14.96 -3.53
CA GLU A 148 14.53 15.34 -4.95
C GLU A 148 14.31 14.12 -5.83
N THR A 149 13.52 14.29 -6.90
CA THR A 149 13.26 13.23 -7.86
C THR A 149 14.44 13.07 -8.81
N ILE A 150 15.03 11.88 -8.83
CA ILE A 150 16.13 11.51 -9.71
C ILE A 150 15.58 11.15 -11.10
N GLY A 151 14.55 10.29 -11.15
CA GLY A 151 13.90 9.88 -12.41
C GLY A 151 13.31 8.47 -12.36
N ASN A 152 12.76 8.00 -13.47
CA ASN A 152 12.33 6.60 -13.58
C ASN A 152 13.53 5.67 -13.35
N TRP A 153 13.30 4.58 -12.61
CA TRP A 153 14.33 3.60 -12.27
C TRP A 153 14.03 2.26 -12.95
N ASP A 154 14.82 1.93 -13.96
CA ASP A 154 14.69 0.71 -14.76
C ASP A 154 15.78 -0.33 -14.43
N PHE A 155 16.44 -0.17 -13.28
CA PHE A 155 17.53 -1.04 -12.81
C PHE A 155 18.66 -1.17 -13.85
N ASN A 156 19.14 -0.02 -14.35
CA ASN A 156 20.19 0.07 -15.39
C ASN A 156 19.78 -0.62 -16.70
N GLY A 157 18.53 -0.39 -17.13
CA GLY A 157 17.95 -0.95 -18.35
C GLY A 157 17.64 -2.44 -18.29
N LYS A 158 17.58 -3.04 -17.09
CA LYS A 158 17.28 -4.47 -16.89
C LYS A 158 15.81 -4.76 -16.62
N LEU A 159 15.02 -3.75 -16.28
CA LEU A 159 13.57 -3.91 -16.12
C LEU A 159 12.92 -4.12 -17.48
N SER A 160 12.55 -5.36 -17.78
CA SER A 160 11.90 -5.76 -19.04
C SER A 160 10.39 -5.49 -19.08
N SER A 161 9.75 -5.36 -17.92
CA SER A 161 8.32 -5.08 -17.76
C SER A 161 8.03 -3.59 -17.90
N GLN A 162 6.88 -3.25 -18.47
CA GLN A 162 6.37 -1.87 -18.48
C GLN A 162 5.87 -1.41 -17.10
N THR A 163 5.65 -2.34 -16.16
CA THR A 163 5.10 -2.07 -14.84
C THR A 163 5.96 -2.66 -13.73
N PHE A 164 5.85 -2.08 -12.53
CA PHE A 164 6.49 -2.56 -11.31
C PHE A 164 5.52 -2.42 -10.14
N THR A 165 5.49 -3.41 -9.25
CA THR A 165 4.59 -3.49 -8.11
C THR A 165 4.81 -2.35 -7.12
N ALA A 166 3.75 -1.88 -6.47
CA ALA A 166 3.88 -0.99 -5.33
C ALA A 166 4.15 -1.72 -4.01
N HIS A 167 4.24 -3.05 -4.03
CA HIS A 167 4.35 -3.88 -2.84
C HIS A 167 5.56 -4.82 -2.84
N PRO A 168 6.78 -4.36 -3.21
CA PRO A 168 7.95 -5.21 -3.14
C PRO A 168 8.20 -5.67 -1.70
N LYS A 169 8.76 -6.87 -1.53
CA LYS A 169 9.13 -7.42 -0.23
C LYS A 169 10.65 -7.43 -0.10
N ILE A 170 11.18 -6.82 0.96
CA ILE A 170 12.62 -6.87 1.26
C ILE A 170 12.88 -8.09 2.13
N ASP A 171 13.80 -8.94 1.71
CA ASP A 171 14.26 -10.06 2.50
C ASP A 171 15.24 -9.56 3.58
N PRO A 172 14.88 -9.65 4.88
CA PRO A 172 15.71 -9.11 5.95
C PRO A 172 17.02 -9.90 6.14
N GLN A 173 17.13 -11.13 5.63
CA GLN A 173 18.35 -11.94 5.73
C GLN A 173 19.33 -11.66 4.60
N THR A 174 18.83 -11.46 3.37
CA THR A 174 19.68 -11.35 2.17
C THR A 174 19.81 -9.92 1.65
N GLY A 175 18.93 -9.01 2.07
CA GLY A 175 18.82 -7.66 1.53
C GLY A 175 18.24 -7.60 0.11
N GLU A 176 17.74 -8.72 -0.40
CA GLU A 176 17.12 -8.78 -1.72
C GLU A 176 15.74 -8.13 -1.71
N MET A 177 15.44 -7.38 -2.76
CA MET A 177 14.09 -6.90 -3.03
C MET A 177 13.40 -7.86 -4.00
N VAL A 178 12.33 -8.49 -3.54
CA VAL A 178 11.49 -9.38 -4.33
C VAL A 178 10.30 -8.56 -4.85
N CYS A 179 10.06 -8.61 -6.16
CA CYS A 179 9.06 -7.76 -6.79
C CYS A 179 8.48 -8.39 -8.06
N PHE A 180 7.50 -7.73 -8.67
CA PHE A 180 6.90 -8.15 -9.94
C PHE A 180 6.29 -6.96 -10.67
N GLY A 181 5.89 -7.14 -11.92
CA GLY A 181 4.97 -6.28 -12.65
C GLY A 181 3.83 -7.11 -13.23
N TYR A 182 2.58 -6.67 -13.10
CA TYR A 182 1.42 -7.28 -13.77
C TYR A 182 0.94 -6.38 -14.90
N SER A 183 0.19 -6.95 -15.87
CA SER A 183 -0.08 -6.26 -17.13
C SER A 183 1.24 -5.78 -17.75
N ALA A 184 2.27 -6.63 -17.63
CA ALA A 184 3.68 -6.27 -17.85
C ALA A 184 3.98 -5.87 -19.30
N THR A 185 3.13 -6.29 -20.24
CA THR A 185 3.21 -5.96 -21.67
C THR A 185 2.21 -4.89 -22.12
N GLY A 186 1.39 -4.35 -21.22
CA GLY A 186 0.41 -3.32 -21.51
C GLY A 186 -0.91 -3.52 -20.78
N VAL A 187 -1.81 -2.52 -20.88
CA VAL A 187 -3.13 -2.55 -20.25
C VAL A 187 -3.90 -3.81 -20.66
N ASP A 188 -4.48 -4.49 -19.68
CA ASP A 188 -5.34 -5.65 -19.88
C ASP A 188 -4.64 -6.86 -20.54
N THR A 189 -3.37 -7.09 -20.19
CA THR A 189 -2.64 -8.33 -20.53
C THR A 189 -2.47 -9.25 -19.30
N PRO A 190 -2.38 -10.58 -19.49
CA PRO A 190 -2.27 -11.54 -18.39
C PRO A 190 -0.83 -11.71 -17.90
N ASP A 191 0.14 -11.03 -18.53
CA ASP A 191 1.55 -11.28 -18.31
C ASP A 191 2.01 -10.68 -16.96
N ILE A 192 2.66 -11.52 -16.16
CA ILE A 192 3.31 -11.17 -14.90
C ILE A 192 4.81 -11.39 -15.08
N ALA A 193 5.60 -10.35 -14.84
CA ALA A 193 7.06 -10.44 -14.81
C ALA A 193 7.52 -10.40 -13.36
N TYR A 194 8.07 -11.51 -12.86
CA TYR A 194 8.59 -11.66 -11.50
C TYR A 194 10.10 -11.39 -11.49
N TYR A 195 10.58 -10.67 -10.47
CA TYR A 195 11.98 -10.32 -10.32
C TYR A 195 12.51 -10.54 -8.90
N VAL A 196 13.80 -10.83 -8.81
CA VAL A 196 14.60 -10.66 -7.59
C VAL A 196 15.71 -9.65 -7.89
N VAL A 197 15.76 -8.59 -7.11
CA VAL A 197 16.81 -7.57 -7.13
C VAL A 197 17.76 -7.85 -5.97
N GLY A 198 19.04 -8.03 -6.26
CA GLY A 198 20.08 -8.22 -5.25
C GLY A 198 20.25 -6.99 -4.35
N PRO A 199 20.94 -7.11 -3.20
CA PRO A 199 21.16 -5.99 -2.27
C PRO A 199 21.93 -4.82 -2.88
N THR A 200 22.65 -5.03 -3.99
CA THR A 200 23.38 -4.02 -4.76
C THR A 200 22.54 -3.35 -5.85
N GLY A 201 21.23 -3.61 -5.92
CA GLY A 201 20.31 -3.00 -6.87
C GLY A 201 20.28 -3.64 -8.26
N GLU A 202 20.95 -4.78 -8.47
CA GLU A 202 20.93 -5.50 -9.75
C GLU A 202 19.81 -6.55 -9.81
N ILE A 203 19.08 -6.63 -10.93
CA ILE A 203 18.15 -7.75 -11.17
C ILE A 203 18.97 -9.03 -11.37
N VAL A 204 18.84 -9.97 -10.44
CA VAL A 204 19.58 -11.25 -10.42
C VAL A 204 18.73 -12.44 -10.87
N HIS A 205 17.41 -12.26 -10.98
CA HIS A 205 16.49 -13.29 -11.44
C HIS A 205 15.23 -12.66 -12.05
N GLU A 206 14.73 -13.28 -13.11
CA GLU A 206 13.54 -12.85 -13.85
C GLU A 206 12.76 -14.06 -14.37
N VAL A 207 11.44 -14.06 -14.18
CA VAL A 207 10.54 -15.10 -14.70
C VAL A 207 9.25 -14.46 -15.21
N TRP A 208 8.81 -14.84 -16.40
CA TRP A 208 7.51 -14.44 -16.95
C TRP A 208 6.49 -15.56 -16.81
N ILE A 209 5.35 -15.27 -16.17
CA ILE A 209 4.21 -16.18 -16.05
C ILE A 209 2.93 -15.50 -16.57
N LYS A 210 1.86 -16.28 -16.73
CA LYS A 210 0.55 -15.75 -17.14
C LYS A 210 -0.49 -16.01 -16.06
N SER A 211 -1.21 -14.97 -15.68
CA SER A 211 -2.36 -15.06 -14.78
C SER A 211 -3.50 -15.86 -15.44
N PRO A 212 -4.31 -16.62 -14.67
CA PRO A 212 -5.51 -17.30 -15.16
C PRO A 212 -6.54 -16.36 -15.79
N TYR A 213 -6.56 -15.08 -15.38
CA TYR A 213 -7.34 -14.02 -15.99
C TYR A 213 -6.71 -12.64 -15.72
N ASN A 214 -7.08 -11.64 -16.52
CA ASN A 214 -6.63 -10.27 -16.33
C ASN A 214 -7.34 -9.65 -15.13
N CYS A 215 -6.58 -9.25 -14.12
CA CYS A 215 -7.10 -8.57 -12.93
C CYS A 215 -6.08 -7.59 -12.38
N MET A 216 -6.50 -6.83 -11.37
CA MET A 216 -5.57 -6.18 -10.47
C MET A 216 -4.81 -7.25 -9.67
N ILE A 217 -3.48 -7.20 -9.71
CA ILE A 217 -2.60 -7.98 -8.83
C ILE A 217 -1.82 -6.97 -8.01
N HIS A 218 -2.44 -6.49 -6.94
CA HIS A 218 -1.93 -5.36 -6.17
C HIS A 218 -0.76 -5.75 -5.28
N ASP A 219 -0.88 -6.90 -4.59
CA ASP A 219 0.08 -7.39 -3.62
C ASP A 219 0.36 -8.89 -3.83
N PHE A 220 1.40 -9.40 -3.20
CA PHE A 220 1.87 -10.78 -3.32
C PHE A 220 2.61 -11.23 -2.05
N GLY A 221 2.62 -12.53 -1.80
CA GLY A 221 3.34 -13.13 -0.69
C GLY A 221 4.72 -13.61 -1.10
N VAL A 222 5.68 -13.52 -0.19
CA VAL A 222 7.01 -14.10 -0.35
C VAL A 222 7.36 -14.84 0.92
N THR A 223 7.81 -16.08 0.78
CA THR A 223 8.38 -16.88 1.87
C THR A 223 9.88 -17.05 1.61
N ARG A 224 10.58 -17.76 2.49
CA ARG A 224 11.99 -18.12 2.24
C ARG A 224 12.17 -18.83 0.90
N ASP A 225 11.25 -19.75 0.57
CA ASP A 225 11.40 -20.63 -0.59
C ASP A 225 10.44 -20.33 -1.75
N PHE A 226 9.34 -19.62 -1.52
CA PHE A 226 8.26 -19.46 -2.51
C PHE A 226 7.83 -18.01 -2.71
N VAL A 227 7.23 -17.76 -3.86
CA VAL A 227 6.42 -16.56 -4.13
C VAL A 227 4.98 -16.99 -4.37
N ILE A 228 4.04 -16.16 -3.92
CA ILE A 228 2.60 -16.42 -3.99
C ILE A 228 1.92 -15.22 -4.63
N PHE A 229 1.23 -15.43 -5.75
CA PHE A 229 0.43 -14.41 -6.45
C PHE A 229 -1.06 -14.67 -6.24
N PRO A 230 -1.73 -13.92 -5.35
CA PRO A 230 -3.18 -13.92 -5.26
C PRO A 230 -3.82 -13.33 -6.51
N ILE A 231 -4.67 -14.11 -7.16
CA ILE A 231 -5.47 -13.71 -8.33
C ILE A 231 -6.91 -13.59 -7.85
N VAL A 232 -7.34 -12.35 -7.66
CA VAL A 232 -8.62 -11.96 -7.08
C VAL A 232 -9.47 -11.29 -8.17
N PRO A 233 -10.80 -11.51 -8.23
CA PRO A 233 -11.60 -11.16 -9.40
C PRO A 233 -12.02 -9.69 -9.46
N VAL A 234 -11.08 -8.79 -9.19
CA VAL A 234 -11.11 -7.40 -9.62
C VAL A 234 -10.55 -7.35 -11.04
N VAL A 235 -11.38 -7.76 -12.01
CA VAL A 235 -10.97 -7.98 -13.39
C VAL A 235 -10.64 -6.68 -14.11
N SER A 236 -9.64 -6.71 -14.99
CA SER A 236 -9.30 -5.62 -15.92
C SER A 236 -10.08 -5.80 -17.22
N SER A 237 -10.39 -4.69 -17.92
CA SER A 237 -10.96 -4.72 -19.26
C SER A 237 -10.66 -3.45 -20.06
N ALA A 238 -9.93 -3.60 -21.16
CA ALA A 238 -9.70 -2.53 -22.13
C ALA A 238 -11.01 -2.05 -22.78
N GLU A 239 -11.96 -2.96 -23.03
CA GLU A 239 -13.27 -2.60 -23.59
C GLU A 239 -14.07 -1.70 -22.65
N ARG A 240 -14.05 -1.98 -21.34
CA ARG A 240 -14.68 -1.11 -20.33
C ARG A 240 -14.04 0.28 -20.34
N ALA A 241 -12.71 0.34 -20.33
CA ALA A 241 -11.95 1.59 -20.36
C ALA A 241 -12.27 2.43 -21.60
N LYS A 242 -12.27 1.82 -22.80
CA LYS A 242 -12.63 2.49 -24.06
C LYS A 242 -14.07 3.02 -24.08
N ALA A 243 -14.97 2.35 -23.37
CA ALA A 243 -16.36 2.79 -23.18
C ALA A 243 -16.53 3.85 -22.07
N GLY A 244 -15.43 4.39 -21.51
CA GLY A 244 -15.47 5.40 -20.46
C GLY A 244 -15.88 4.87 -19.07
N ARG A 245 -15.91 3.54 -18.88
CA ARG A 245 -16.18 2.89 -17.60
C ARG A 245 -14.87 2.68 -16.81
N PRO A 246 -14.93 2.45 -15.48
CA PRO A 246 -13.75 2.04 -14.73
C PRO A 246 -13.06 0.82 -15.36
N THR A 247 -11.74 0.91 -15.54
CA THR A 247 -10.91 -0.16 -16.12
C THR A 247 -11.05 -1.46 -15.35
N PHE A 248 -11.16 -1.36 -14.03
CA PHE A 248 -11.41 -2.50 -13.14
C PHE A 248 -12.91 -2.66 -12.82
N GLY A 249 -13.30 -3.90 -12.52
CA GLY A 249 -14.62 -4.21 -11.96
C GLY A 249 -14.61 -5.56 -11.26
N TRP A 250 -15.54 -5.76 -10.33
CA TRP A 250 -15.65 -7.01 -9.60
C TRP A 250 -16.46 -8.05 -10.37
N ASP A 251 -15.91 -9.24 -10.57
CA ASP A 251 -16.59 -10.40 -11.17
C ASP A 251 -16.87 -11.48 -10.12
N GLY A 252 -18.04 -11.39 -9.47
CA GLY A 252 -18.48 -12.35 -8.46
C GLY A 252 -18.71 -13.79 -8.97
N THR A 253 -18.55 -14.05 -10.27
CA THR A 253 -18.70 -15.40 -10.85
C THR A 253 -17.38 -16.16 -10.96
N LYS A 254 -16.23 -15.50 -10.72
CA LYS A 254 -14.90 -16.11 -10.80
C LYS A 254 -14.41 -16.57 -9.45
N ASP A 255 -13.76 -17.72 -9.46
CA ASP A 255 -12.98 -18.21 -8.34
C ASP A 255 -11.67 -17.42 -8.19
N ILE A 256 -11.08 -17.55 -7.00
CA ILE A 256 -9.75 -17.02 -6.73
C ILE A 256 -8.68 -18.08 -6.98
N TYR A 257 -7.47 -17.62 -7.32
CA TYR A 257 -6.32 -18.50 -7.48
C TYR A 257 -5.13 -17.99 -6.67
N LEU A 258 -4.28 -18.91 -6.21
CA LEU A 258 -2.96 -18.65 -5.68
C LEU A 258 -1.93 -19.27 -6.62
N GLY A 259 -1.17 -18.44 -7.33
CA GLY A 259 -0.03 -18.87 -8.12
C GLY A 259 1.19 -18.99 -7.23
N VAL A 260 1.64 -20.21 -6.95
CA VAL A 260 2.78 -20.49 -6.09
C VAL A 260 3.94 -21.01 -6.92
N MET A 261 5.11 -20.42 -6.76
CA MET A 261 6.32 -20.82 -7.49
C MET A 261 7.53 -20.76 -6.54
N PRO A 262 8.50 -21.68 -6.63
CA PRO A 262 9.78 -21.51 -5.94
C PRO A 262 10.42 -20.17 -6.31
N ARG A 263 10.99 -19.46 -5.34
CA ARG A 263 11.56 -18.10 -5.50
C ARG A 263 12.66 -18.02 -6.57
N ARG A 264 13.37 -19.12 -6.81
CA ARG A 264 14.40 -19.25 -7.85
C ARG A 264 14.02 -20.21 -8.98
N GLY A 265 12.73 -20.53 -9.06
CA GLY A 265 12.18 -21.43 -10.06
C GLY A 265 12.05 -20.78 -11.43
N THR A 266 11.27 -21.42 -12.29
CA THR A 266 10.94 -20.96 -13.63
C THR A 266 9.43 -20.97 -13.82
N ALA A 267 8.97 -20.43 -14.94
CA ALA A 267 7.55 -20.42 -15.28
C ALA A 267 6.90 -21.82 -15.33
N ARG A 268 7.70 -22.89 -15.48
CA ARG A 268 7.21 -24.28 -15.48
C ARG A 268 6.91 -24.80 -14.08
N ASP A 269 7.47 -24.15 -13.06
CA ASP A 269 7.35 -24.56 -11.66
C ASP A 269 6.17 -23.90 -10.96
N VAL A 270 5.43 -23.01 -11.66
CA VAL A 270 4.23 -22.39 -11.11
C VAL A 270 3.13 -23.42 -10.94
N ARG A 271 2.52 -23.43 -9.75
CA ARG A 271 1.34 -24.19 -9.42
C ARG A 271 0.19 -23.26 -9.07
N TRP A 272 -0.98 -23.54 -9.60
CA TRP A 272 -2.19 -22.77 -9.30
C TRP A 272 -3.06 -23.55 -8.34
N PHE A 273 -3.36 -22.94 -7.20
CA PHE A 273 -4.34 -23.42 -6.23
C PHE A 273 -5.59 -22.57 -6.32
N ARG A 274 -6.77 -23.13 -6.10
CA ARG A 274 -8.08 -22.53 -6.38
C ARG A 274 -8.97 -22.61 -5.14
N ALA A 275 -9.78 -21.58 -4.94
CA ALA A 275 -10.87 -21.58 -3.98
C ALA A 275 -12.07 -20.75 -4.51
N PRO A 276 -13.27 -20.92 -3.93
CA PRO A 276 -14.43 -20.11 -4.29
C PRO A 276 -14.17 -18.61 -4.20
N ASN A 277 -14.98 -17.85 -4.95
CA ASN A 277 -14.98 -16.39 -4.98
C ASN A 277 -14.90 -15.75 -3.57
N GLN A 278 -13.93 -14.86 -3.41
CA GLN A 278 -13.70 -14.04 -2.22
C GLN A 278 -12.74 -12.91 -2.58
N PHE A 279 -12.66 -11.88 -1.74
CA PHE A 279 -11.79 -10.74 -1.96
C PHE A 279 -10.61 -10.76 -0.98
N ALA A 280 -9.41 -10.43 -1.47
CA ALA A 280 -8.26 -10.05 -0.65
C ALA A 280 -7.42 -9.03 -1.43
N SER A 281 -6.71 -8.14 -0.74
CA SER A 281 -5.86 -7.13 -1.39
C SER A 281 -4.45 -7.15 -0.80
N HIS A 282 -4.24 -6.63 0.40
CA HIS A 282 -2.93 -6.57 1.03
C HIS A 282 -2.51 -7.90 1.69
N VAL A 283 -1.21 -8.12 1.78
CA VAL A 283 -0.58 -9.25 2.46
C VAL A 283 0.04 -8.78 3.77
N MET A 284 -0.32 -9.42 4.88
CA MET A 284 0.31 -9.19 6.18
C MET A 284 1.72 -9.80 6.19
N ASN A 285 1.82 -11.10 5.90
CA ASN A 285 3.08 -11.81 5.70
C ASN A 285 2.81 -13.15 4.99
N ALA A 286 3.86 -13.80 4.53
CA ALA A 286 3.82 -15.19 4.09
C ALA A 286 5.05 -15.94 4.61
N PHE A 287 4.91 -17.23 4.89
CA PHE A 287 6.02 -18.09 5.33
C PHE A 287 5.77 -19.55 4.94
N ASN A 288 6.79 -20.39 5.03
CA ASN A 288 6.65 -21.82 4.75
C ASN A 288 7.36 -22.71 5.78
N GLU A 289 6.79 -23.90 5.97
CA GLU A 289 7.33 -25.01 6.75
C GLU A 289 7.53 -26.20 5.81
N GLY A 290 8.73 -26.32 5.22
CA GLY A 290 8.95 -27.23 4.10
C GLY A 290 8.05 -26.85 2.93
N SER A 291 7.23 -27.78 2.43
CA SER A 291 6.28 -27.52 1.33
C SER A 291 4.97 -26.89 1.77
N LYS A 292 4.68 -26.78 3.07
CA LYS A 292 3.49 -26.07 3.54
C LYS A 292 3.71 -24.57 3.48
N VAL A 293 2.87 -23.88 2.72
CA VAL A 293 2.95 -22.44 2.48
C VAL A 293 1.76 -21.77 3.14
N HIS A 294 2.03 -20.69 3.86
CA HIS A 294 1.05 -19.88 4.55
C HIS A 294 1.11 -18.44 4.03
N ILE A 295 -0.04 -17.84 3.77
CA ILE A 295 -0.16 -16.42 3.44
C ILE A 295 -1.31 -15.83 4.25
N ASP A 296 -1.03 -14.73 4.96
CA ASP A 296 -2.00 -14.03 5.80
C ASP A 296 -2.45 -12.75 5.11
N MET A 297 -3.76 -12.59 4.90
CA MET A 297 -4.34 -11.44 4.21
C MET A 297 -5.67 -11.03 4.85
N PRO A 298 -6.02 -9.73 4.94
CA PRO A 298 -7.39 -9.32 5.13
C PRO A 298 -8.26 -9.83 3.99
N ARG A 299 -9.19 -10.72 4.33
CA ARG A 299 -10.09 -11.39 3.39
C ARG A 299 -11.53 -11.00 3.68
N ALA A 300 -12.26 -10.62 2.64
CA ALA A 300 -13.68 -10.33 2.65
C ALA A 300 -14.47 -11.33 1.79
N GLU A 301 -15.77 -11.45 2.03
CA GLU A 301 -16.65 -12.32 1.24
C GLU A 301 -17.00 -11.77 -0.13
N SER A 302 -16.91 -10.45 -0.29
CA SER A 302 -17.27 -9.72 -1.50
C SER A 302 -16.29 -8.57 -1.73
N ASN A 303 -16.49 -7.86 -2.83
CA ASN A 303 -15.71 -6.70 -3.22
C ASN A 303 -15.55 -5.68 -2.07
N MET A 304 -14.33 -5.21 -1.83
CA MET A 304 -14.05 -4.11 -0.89
C MET A 304 -13.95 -2.75 -1.56
N PHE A 305 -13.89 -2.69 -2.89
CA PHE A 305 -13.65 -1.46 -3.64
C PHE A 305 -14.92 -0.96 -4.33
N PRO A 306 -15.73 -0.10 -3.69
CA PRO A 306 -16.98 0.40 -4.29
C PRO A 306 -16.75 1.20 -5.58
N PHE A 307 -15.57 1.79 -5.77
CA PHE A 307 -15.17 2.52 -6.98
C PHE A 307 -14.77 1.59 -8.14
N PHE A 308 -14.56 0.30 -7.90
CA PHE A 308 -14.50 -0.75 -8.92
C PHE A 308 -15.76 -1.61 -8.81
N PRO A 309 -16.88 -1.16 -9.40
CA PRO A 309 -18.18 -1.75 -9.16
C PRO A 309 -18.28 -3.19 -9.71
N ASP A 310 -19.25 -3.94 -9.21
CA ASP A 310 -19.63 -5.24 -9.74
C ASP A 310 -20.04 -5.12 -11.22
N ILE A 311 -19.47 -5.98 -12.07
CA ILE A 311 -19.67 -5.91 -13.51
C ILE A 311 -21.09 -6.31 -13.94
N SER A 312 -21.83 -7.02 -13.09
CA SER A 312 -23.25 -7.36 -13.29
C SER A 312 -24.20 -6.27 -12.78
N GLY A 313 -23.68 -5.22 -12.14
CA GLY A 313 -24.47 -4.09 -11.64
C GLY A 313 -25.06 -4.29 -10.24
N LYS A 314 -24.64 -5.35 -9.51
CA LYS A 314 -25.05 -5.52 -8.12
C LYS A 314 -24.55 -4.36 -7.25
N PRO A 315 -25.34 -3.90 -6.26
CA PRO A 315 -24.92 -2.85 -5.35
C PRO A 315 -23.76 -3.34 -4.46
N PHE A 316 -22.97 -2.40 -3.97
CA PHE A 316 -21.90 -2.68 -3.01
C PHE A 316 -22.48 -3.21 -1.70
N ASP A 317 -21.96 -4.37 -1.25
CA ASP A 317 -22.38 -5.02 -0.02
C ASP A 317 -21.38 -4.72 1.10
N ARG A 318 -21.70 -3.74 1.94
CA ARG A 318 -20.81 -3.27 3.00
C ARG A 318 -20.54 -4.33 4.08
N GLU A 319 -21.52 -5.20 4.36
CA GLU A 319 -21.36 -6.24 5.37
C GLU A 319 -20.40 -7.32 4.87
N ARG A 320 -20.60 -7.78 3.62
CA ARG A 320 -19.73 -8.80 3.01
C ARG A 320 -18.36 -8.26 2.57
N ALA A 321 -18.19 -6.94 2.53
CA ALA A 321 -16.90 -6.26 2.35
C ALA A 321 -16.06 -6.18 3.64
N ALA A 322 -16.58 -6.62 4.80
CA ALA A 322 -15.83 -6.61 6.05
C ALA A 322 -14.65 -7.61 6.00
N ALA A 323 -13.44 -7.09 5.87
CA ALA A 323 -12.24 -7.91 5.78
C ALA A 323 -11.66 -8.28 7.13
N ARG A 324 -11.18 -9.52 7.26
CA ARG A 324 -10.55 -10.06 8.47
C ARG A 324 -9.29 -10.79 8.09
N VAL A 325 -8.22 -10.61 8.85
CA VAL A 325 -6.97 -11.35 8.63
C VAL A 325 -7.29 -12.83 8.64
N THR A 326 -6.98 -13.50 7.54
CA THR A 326 -7.25 -14.91 7.28
C THR A 326 -5.98 -15.54 6.74
N ARG A 327 -5.60 -16.68 7.32
CA ARG A 327 -4.48 -17.50 6.86
C ARG A 327 -4.97 -18.45 5.80
N TRP A 328 -4.43 -18.35 4.59
CA TRP A 328 -4.55 -19.38 3.57
C TRP A 328 -3.35 -20.32 3.65
N THR A 329 -3.62 -21.62 3.71
CA THR A 329 -2.60 -22.67 3.84
C THR A 329 -2.74 -23.69 2.72
N LEU A 330 -1.64 -23.98 2.05
CA LEU A 330 -1.55 -25.02 1.02
C LEU A 330 -0.28 -25.84 1.21
N ASP A 331 -0.24 -27.03 0.61
CA ASP A 331 0.97 -27.81 0.49
C ASP A 331 1.41 -27.85 -0.98
N PHE A 332 2.57 -27.23 -1.26
CA PHE A 332 3.15 -27.13 -2.59
C PHE A 332 3.47 -28.49 -3.23
N ASN A 333 3.57 -29.56 -2.45
CA ASN A 333 3.79 -30.92 -2.97
C ASN A 333 2.51 -31.77 -3.01
N SER A 334 1.37 -31.24 -2.55
CA SER A 334 0.09 -31.95 -2.62
C SER A 334 -0.33 -32.24 -4.06
N LYS A 335 -1.02 -33.36 -4.29
CA LYS A 335 -1.63 -33.65 -5.61
C LYS A 335 -2.86 -32.78 -5.89
N GLY A 336 -3.48 -32.23 -4.85
CA GLY A 336 -4.62 -31.31 -4.97
C GLY A 336 -4.19 -29.90 -5.35
N ASP A 337 -5.16 -29.11 -5.77
CA ASP A 337 -5.04 -27.71 -6.16
C ASP A 337 -5.91 -26.81 -5.28
N THR A 338 -6.15 -27.18 -4.03
CA THR A 338 -6.95 -26.40 -3.07
C THR A 338 -6.09 -25.88 -1.92
N PHE A 339 -6.62 -24.91 -1.20
CA PHE A 339 -6.03 -24.38 0.03
C PHE A 339 -7.09 -24.21 1.11
N GLU A 340 -6.65 -24.29 2.35
CA GLU A 340 -7.50 -24.12 3.54
C GLU A 340 -7.45 -22.67 4.01
N ALA A 341 -8.57 -22.17 4.53
CA ALA A 341 -8.66 -20.82 5.08
C ALA A 341 -9.00 -20.86 6.57
N ARG A 342 -8.21 -20.16 7.38
CA ARG A 342 -8.45 -20.00 8.82
C ARG A 342 -8.45 -18.52 9.19
N GLN A 343 -9.58 -18.00 9.64
CA GLN A 343 -9.65 -16.64 10.17
C GLN A 343 -8.77 -16.51 11.41
N MET A 344 -7.92 -15.49 11.45
CA MET A 344 -6.92 -15.27 12.50
C MET A 344 -7.37 -14.24 13.54
N THR A 345 -8.33 -13.38 13.20
CA THR A 345 -8.82 -12.31 14.07
C THR A 345 -10.30 -12.01 13.85
N SER A 346 -10.97 -11.46 14.86
CA SER A 346 -12.31 -10.88 14.76
C SER A 346 -12.29 -9.37 14.50
N LEU A 347 -11.12 -8.76 14.31
CA LEU A 347 -11.02 -7.35 13.89
C LEU A 347 -11.43 -7.19 12.42
N VAL A 348 -12.19 -6.14 12.12
CA VAL A 348 -12.52 -5.74 10.74
C VAL A 348 -11.52 -4.68 10.32
N GLY A 349 -10.77 -4.89 9.24
CA GLY A 349 -9.76 -3.92 8.86
C GLY A 349 -8.90 -4.35 7.67
N ASP A 350 -7.99 -3.48 7.30
CA ASP A 350 -7.00 -3.67 6.23
C ASP A 350 -5.69 -2.94 6.60
N PHE A 351 -4.79 -2.72 5.64
CA PHE A 351 -3.44 -2.17 5.86
C PHE A 351 -2.68 -2.96 6.95
N PRO A 352 -2.53 -4.28 6.75
CA PRO A 352 -1.83 -5.12 7.71
C PRO A 352 -0.34 -4.82 7.70
N ARG A 353 0.29 -4.84 8.88
CA ARG A 353 1.73 -4.64 9.06
C ARG A 353 2.29 -5.66 10.04
N ILE A 354 3.60 -5.85 9.98
CA ILE A 354 4.35 -6.76 10.87
C ILE A 354 5.62 -6.06 11.35
N ASP A 355 6.37 -6.75 12.19
CA ASP A 355 7.81 -6.48 12.33
C ASP A 355 8.53 -6.99 11.09
N ASP A 356 8.94 -6.08 10.19
CA ASP A 356 9.52 -6.43 8.89
C ASP A 356 10.85 -7.22 9.00
N ARG A 357 11.47 -7.30 10.18
CA ARG A 357 12.61 -8.20 10.44
C ARG A 357 12.22 -9.69 10.34
N TYR A 358 10.93 -9.99 10.47
CA TYR A 358 10.34 -11.33 10.36
C TYR A 358 9.57 -11.54 9.05
N ALA A 359 9.70 -10.61 8.09
CA ALA A 359 9.16 -10.80 6.75
C ALA A 359 9.72 -12.11 6.14
N MET A 360 8.84 -12.86 5.47
CA MET A 360 9.12 -14.17 4.85
C MET A 360 9.30 -15.33 5.85
N GLU A 361 9.14 -15.10 7.15
CA GLU A 361 9.26 -16.09 8.23
C GLU A 361 7.98 -16.25 9.05
N SER A 362 7.94 -17.35 9.82
CA SER A 362 6.92 -17.52 10.84
C SER A 362 7.04 -16.36 11.84
N TYR A 363 5.90 -15.76 12.16
CA TYR A 363 5.79 -14.53 12.92
C TYR A 363 4.54 -14.59 13.79
N ARG A 364 4.50 -13.74 14.81
CA ARG A 364 3.49 -13.69 15.85
C ARG A 364 2.72 -12.38 15.87
N HIS A 365 3.37 -11.25 15.60
CA HIS A 365 2.76 -9.93 15.80
C HIS A 365 2.29 -9.33 14.49
N GLY A 366 0.98 -9.04 14.41
CA GLY A 366 0.35 -8.31 13.32
C GLY A 366 -0.28 -7.01 13.81
N TYR A 367 -0.22 -5.97 13.00
CA TYR A 367 -0.86 -4.67 13.22
C TYR A 367 -1.84 -4.38 12.09
N LEU A 368 -2.93 -3.67 12.38
CA LEU A 368 -4.01 -3.50 11.41
C LEU A 368 -4.70 -2.15 11.58
N CYS A 369 -5.03 -1.48 10.47
CA CYS A 369 -6.01 -0.40 10.48
C CYS A 369 -7.41 -0.99 10.66
N VAL A 370 -8.10 -0.65 11.75
CA VAL A 370 -9.37 -1.25 12.14
C VAL A 370 -10.54 -0.28 11.89
N SER A 371 -11.62 -0.84 11.35
CA SER A 371 -12.93 -0.22 11.22
C SER A 371 -13.88 -0.77 12.30
N ASP A 372 -13.88 -0.16 13.48
CA ASP A 372 -14.78 -0.54 14.57
C ASP A 372 -16.04 0.33 14.54
N LEU A 373 -17.12 -0.22 13.97
CA LEU A 373 -18.41 0.47 13.87
C LEU A 373 -19.16 0.58 15.22
N THR A 374 -18.63 -0.02 16.30
CA THR A 374 -19.20 0.12 17.65
C THR A 374 -18.72 1.39 18.36
N LYS A 375 -17.63 2.01 17.91
CA LYS A 375 -17.14 3.29 18.44
C LYS A 375 -17.93 4.46 17.87
N PRO A 376 -18.14 5.53 18.66
CA PRO A 376 -18.85 6.71 18.19
C PRO A 376 -18.03 7.47 17.14
N TYR A 377 -18.73 8.10 16.19
CA TYR A 377 -18.16 9.10 15.31
C TYR A 377 -19.11 10.30 15.24
N ASP A 378 -18.60 11.48 15.61
CA ASP A 378 -19.34 12.73 15.56
C ASP A 378 -19.18 13.37 14.17
N ALA A 379 -20.06 12.97 13.25
CA ALA A 379 -20.08 13.48 11.88
C ALA A 379 -20.46 14.97 11.78
N LEU A 380 -21.04 15.58 12.83
CA LEU A 380 -21.34 17.02 12.83
C LEU A 380 -20.06 17.84 13.00
N ARG A 381 -19.12 17.36 13.82
CA ARG A 381 -17.82 18.00 14.06
C ARG A 381 -16.74 17.53 13.08
N GLY A 382 -16.63 16.22 12.88
CA GLY A 382 -15.61 15.62 12.00
C GLY A 382 -15.97 15.59 10.51
N GLY A 383 -17.21 15.92 10.14
CA GLY A 383 -17.65 15.85 8.75
C GLY A 383 -17.69 14.42 8.20
N SER A 384 -17.85 14.30 6.87
CA SER A 384 -17.98 13.00 6.21
C SER A 384 -16.63 12.35 5.93
N ILE A 385 -16.49 11.09 6.31
CA ILE A 385 -15.34 10.26 5.94
C ILE A 385 -15.57 9.68 4.55
N THR A 386 -14.63 9.93 3.65
CA THR A 386 -14.58 9.29 2.33
C THR A 386 -13.54 8.19 2.34
N GLY A 387 -13.88 7.01 1.83
CA GLY A 387 -12.99 5.84 1.83
C GLY A 387 -13.23 4.93 3.03
N MET A 388 -12.20 4.17 3.43
CA MET A 388 -12.30 3.25 4.56
C MET A 388 -12.33 4.03 5.88
N PHE A 389 -13.29 3.69 6.74
CA PHE A 389 -13.44 4.33 8.05
C PHE A 389 -12.47 3.68 9.04
N ILE A 390 -11.25 4.22 9.15
CA ILE A 390 -10.20 3.70 10.03
C ILE A 390 -10.21 4.50 11.32
N ASN A 391 -10.91 4.05 12.35
CA ASN A 391 -11.03 4.74 13.63
C ASN A 391 -10.26 4.06 14.77
N CYS A 392 -9.76 2.85 14.54
CA CYS A 392 -8.95 2.13 15.49
C CYS A 392 -7.64 1.64 14.86
N LEU A 393 -6.62 1.46 15.69
CA LEU A 393 -5.42 0.68 15.39
C LEU A 393 -5.51 -0.63 16.16
N GLY A 394 -5.32 -1.77 15.51
CA GLY A 394 -5.35 -3.09 16.11
C GLY A 394 -3.96 -3.71 16.20
N HIS A 395 -3.71 -4.45 17.27
CA HIS A 395 -2.59 -5.38 17.43
C HIS A 395 -3.13 -6.78 17.64
N ILE A 396 -2.54 -7.76 16.96
CA ILE A 396 -2.94 -9.16 16.98
C ILE A 396 -1.73 -10.00 17.37
N ASP A 397 -1.88 -10.80 18.41
CA ASP A 397 -0.99 -11.92 18.70
C ASP A 397 -1.52 -13.18 18.00
N LEU A 398 -0.96 -13.50 16.84
CA LEU A 398 -1.39 -14.61 15.97
C LEU A 398 -1.16 -15.99 16.58
N ALA A 399 -0.30 -16.10 17.61
CA ALA A 399 -0.07 -17.36 18.31
C ALA A 399 -1.21 -17.67 19.30
N THR A 400 -1.79 -16.63 19.92
CA THR A 400 -2.83 -16.79 20.94
C THR A 400 -4.24 -16.38 20.47
N GLY A 401 -4.34 -15.66 19.36
CA GLY A 401 -5.58 -15.06 18.85
C GLY A 401 -6.05 -13.82 19.64
N LYS A 402 -5.29 -13.39 20.66
CA LYS A 402 -5.60 -12.18 21.42
C LYS A 402 -5.34 -10.94 20.57
N HIS A 403 -6.13 -9.90 20.79
CA HIS A 403 -5.94 -8.61 20.17
C HIS A 403 -6.25 -7.46 21.12
N GLU A 404 -5.66 -6.31 20.84
CA GLU A 404 -5.93 -5.03 21.50
C GLU A 404 -6.21 -3.96 20.44
N GLU A 405 -6.93 -2.92 20.84
CA GLU A 405 -7.28 -1.80 19.96
C GLU A 405 -7.02 -0.46 20.65
N TYR A 406 -6.52 0.50 19.87
CA TYR A 406 -6.47 1.90 20.23
C TYR A 406 -7.52 2.67 19.41
N PHE A 407 -8.49 3.30 20.09
CA PHE A 407 -9.48 4.17 19.45
C PHE A 407 -8.97 5.62 19.42
N VAL A 408 -8.89 6.21 18.22
CA VAL A 408 -8.30 7.55 18.02
C VAL A 408 -9.17 8.72 18.50
N GLY A 409 -10.44 8.44 18.81
CA GLY A 409 -11.42 9.44 19.24
C GLY A 409 -12.53 9.69 18.20
N PRO A 410 -13.59 10.40 18.58
CA PRO A 410 -14.85 10.46 17.83
C PRO A 410 -14.83 11.37 16.60
N THR A 411 -13.75 12.13 16.37
CA THR A 411 -13.62 13.09 15.26
C THR A 411 -12.35 12.86 14.45
N SER A 412 -11.73 11.69 14.59
CA SER A 412 -10.44 11.38 13.98
C SER A 412 -10.47 10.04 13.23
N THR A 413 -9.60 9.90 12.25
CA THR A 413 -9.26 8.60 11.63
C THR A 413 -7.75 8.39 11.63
N LEU A 414 -7.30 7.18 11.33
CA LEU A 414 -5.88 6.82 11.24
C LEU A 414 -5.50 6.48 9.79
N GLN A 415 -4.21 6.58 9.49
CA GLN A 415 -3.60 6.06 8.27
C GLN A 415 -2.88 4.73 8.55
N GLU A 416 -2.17 4.19 7.56
CA GLU A 416 -1.36 2.97 7.74
C GLU A 416 -0.26 3.19 8.82
N PRO A 417 -0.15 2.30 9.81
CA PRO A 417 0.94 2.35 10.79
C PRO A 417 2.24 1.82 10.18
N VAL A 418 3.38 2.11 10.79
CA VAL A 418 4.64 1.40 10.55
C VAL A 418 5.23 0.91 11.85
N PHE A 419 5.73 -0.32 11.87
CA PHE A 419 6.47 -0.86 13.01
C PHE A 419 7.92 -0.37 13.00
N ILE A 420 8.42 -0.01 14.17
CA ILE A 420 9.79 0.43 14.38
C ILE A 420 10.39 -0.40 15.52
N PRO A 421 11.41 -1.24 15.27
CA PRO A 421 12.01 -2.04 16.33
C PRO A 421 12.74 -1.14 17.34
N LYS A 422 12.62 -1.45 18.63
CA LYS A 422 13.32 -0.72 19.70
C LYS A 422 14.83 -0.75 19.54
N SER A 423 15.35 -1.88 19.07
CA SER A 423 16.74 -2.06 18.67
C SER A 423 16.82 -3.19 17.65
N ALA A 424 17.96 -3.31 16.94
CA ALA A 424 18.16 -4.39 15.97
C ALA A 424 17.97 -5.80 16.58
N THR A 425 18.29 -5.95 17.88
CA THR A 425 18.22 -7.23 18.62
C THR A 425 16.99 -7.35 19.53
N ALA A 426 16.08 -6.38 19.51
CA ALA A 426 14.84 -6.44 20.29
C ALA A 426 14.00 -7.65 19.86
N ALA A 427 13.20 -8.20 20.78
CA ALA A 427 12.30 -9.31 20.43
C ALA A 427 11.31 -8.89 19.32
N GLU A 428 10.69 -9.87 18.66
CA GLU A 428 9.62 -9.60 17.69
C GLU A 428 8.53 -8.73 18.34
N GLY A 429 8.15 -7.65 17.65
CA GLY A 429 7.11 -6.74 18.13
C GLY A 429 7.52 -5.85 19.31
N GLU A 430 8.72 -6.00 19.87
CA GLU A 430 9.25 -5.08 20.89
C GLU A 430 9.75 -3.80 20.21
N GLY A 431 8.95 -2.74 20.31
CA GLY A 431 9.20 -1.51 19.61
C GLY A 431 8.02 -0.56 19.64
N TYR A 432 7.89 0.21 18.57
CA TYR A 432 6.95 1.29 18.44
C TYR A 432 6.11 1.15 17.18
N LEU A 433 4.94 1.79 17.19
CA LEU A 433 4.17 2.07 15.99
C LEU A 433 4.17 3.57 15.77
N ALA A 434 4.53 3.99 14.55
CA ALA A 434 4.29 5.35 14.09
C ALA A 434 3.07 5.36 13.16
N VAL A 435 2.09 6.22 13.44
CA VAL A 435 0.84 6.28 12.65
C VAL A 435 0.32 7.70 12.58
N LEU A 436 -0.11 8.14 11.39
CA LEU A 436 -0.76 9.44 11.25
C LEU A 436 -2.23 9.38 11.69
N ALA A 437 -2.62 10.32 12.53
CA ALA A 437 -4.01 10.63 12.85
C ALA A 437 -4.49 11.82 12.01
N ASN A 438 -5.60 11.62 11.30
CA ASN A 438 -6.35 12.65 10.61
C ASN A 438 -7.30 13.29 11.63
N ARG A 439 -7.02 14.54 12.03
CA ARG A 439 -7.82 15.31 12.98
C ARG A 439 -8.87 16.10 12.18
N HIS A 440 -10.04 15.50 11.97
CA HIS A 440 -11.01 16.04 11.00
C HIS A 440 -11.67 17.33 11.48
N GLU A 441 -11.94 17.45 12.78
CA GLU A 441 -12.51 18.67 13.35
C GLU A 441 -11.51 19.85 13.29
N GLU A 442 -10.24 19.59 13.61
CA GLU A 442 -9.19 20.59 13.64
C GLU A 442 -8.56 20.83 12.25
N LEU A 443 -8.93 20.04 11.25
CA LEU A 443 -8.36 20.04 9.88
C LEU A 443 -6.83 20.03 9.88
N ARG A 444 -6.23 19.17 10.70
CA ARG A 444 -4.77 18.97 10.81
C ARG A 444 -4.41 17.49 10.90
N SER A 445 -3.12 17.20 11.03
CA SER A 445 -2.63 15.85 11.23
C SER A 445 -1.74 15.78 12.47
N ASP A 446 -1.72 14.64 13.14
CA ASP A 446 -0.74 14.29 14.17
C ASP A 446 0.00 13.02 13.74
N LEU A 447 1.30 12.92 14.05
CA LEU A 447 2.01 11.65 14.03
C LEU A 447 2.04 11.08 15.45
N LEU A 448 1.35 9.96 15.66
CA LEU A 448 1.28 9.27 16.93
C LEU A 448 2.39 8.23 17.02
N ILE A 449 3.06 8.18 18.17
CA ILE A 449 4.00 7.11 18.52
C ILE A 449 3.36 6.30 19.65
N LEU A 450 3.15 5.01 19.41
CA LEU A 450 2.58 4.06 20.38
C LEU A 450 3.59 2.98 20.74
N ASP A 451 3.49 2.41 21.93
CA ASP A 451 4.16 1.15 22.27
C ASP A 451 3.48 0.01 21.50
N ALA A 452 4.26 -0.74 20.73
CA ALA A 452 3.74 -1.74 19.81
C ALA A 452 3.16 -3.00 20.50
N GLN A 453 3.30 -3.15 21.81
CA GLN A 453 2.71 -4.25 22.58
C GLN A 453 1.70 -3.78 23.64
N ARG A 454 1.44 -2.46 23.72
CA ARG A 454 0.53 -1.85 24.69
C ARG A 454 -0.34 -0.79 24.02
N LEU A 455 -1.04 -1.16 22.95
CA LEU A 455 -1.86 -0.22 22.17
C LEU A 455 -2.96 0.43 23.02
N ALA A 456 -3.53 -0.32 23.96
CA ALA A 456 -4.62 0.16 24.82
C ALA A 456 -4.20 1.33 25.73
N ASP A 457 -2.89 1.49 26.01
CA ASP A 457 -2.35 2.60 26.80
C ASP A 457 -2.38 3.93 26.02
N GLY A 458 -2.55 3.87 24.69
CA GLY A 458 -2.53 5.02 23.81
C GLY A 458 -1.12 5.49 23.42
N PRO A 459 -1.00 6.67 22.79
CA PRO A 459 0.28 7.17 22.34
C PRO A 459 1.18 7.60 23.51
N ILE A 460 2.45 7.19 23.45
CA ILE A 460 3.51 7.67 24.36
C ILE A 460 4.01 9.07 23.96
N ALA A 461 3.84 9.42 22.68
CA ALA A 461 4.09 10.76 22.16
C ALA A 461 3.13 11.09 21.01
N THR A 462 2.74 12.34 20.93
CA THR A 462 1.96 12.92 19.83
C THR A 462 2.75 14.07 19.22
N VAL A 463 3.09 13.95 17.95
CA VAL A 463 3.82 14.98 17.20
C VAL A 463 2.81 15.79 16.41
N HIS A 464 2.72 17.09 16.67
CA HIS A 464 1.77 17.98 16.03
C HIS A 464 2.31 18.51 14.71
N LEU A 465 1.56 18.31 13.63
CA LEU A 465 1.91 18.89 12.33
C LEU A 465 1.22 20.24 12.14
N PRO A 466 1.92 21.28 11.68
CA PRO A 466 1.33 22.57 11.35
C PRO A 466 0.57 22.55 10.01
N VAL A 467 0.48 21.37 9.37
CA VAL A 467 -0.17 21.17 8.08
C VAL A 467 -1.07 19.93 8.13
N ARG A 468 -2.18 19.98 7.39
CA ARG A 468 -2.98 18.80 7.09
C ARG A 468 -2.27 17.97 6.02
N LEU A 469 -1.92 16.75 6.37
CA LEU A 469 -1.60 15.74 5.37
C LEU A 469 -2.90 15.13 4.88
N ARG A 470 -3.04 14.99 3.56
CA ARG A 470 -4.12 14.17 3.00
C ARG A 470 -3.96 12.73 3.52
N GLN A 471 -5.03 11.96 3.40
CA GLN A 471 -4.94 10.51 3.56
C GLN A 471 -3.74 9.96 2.76
N GLY A 472 -3.10 8.93 3.27
CA GLY A 472 -1.99 8.24 2.60
C GLY A 472 -2.38 6.86 2.12
N LEU A 473 -1.43 6.23 1.44
CA LEU A 473 -1.45 4.81 1.13
C LEU A 473 -0.40 4.13 2.01
N HIS A 474 0.78 3.81 1.45
CA HIS A 474 1.80 3.08 2.19
C HIS A 474 2.98 3.93 2.67
N GLY A 475 3.66 3.43 3.70
CA GLY A 475 4.92 3.99 4.20
C GLY A 475 5.81 2.98 4.91
N ASN A 476 7.09 3.31 5.02
CA ASN A 476 8.13 2.42 5.52
C ASN A 476 9.13 3.15 6.42
N TRP A 477 9.66 2.43 7.40
CA TRP A 477 10.70 2.90 8.29
C TRP A 477 12.07 2.49 7.75
N VAL A 478 13.02 3.42 7.82
CA VAL A 478 14.41 3.18 7.44
C VAL A 478 15.30 3.60 8.62
N PRO A 479 16.05 2.67 9.26
CA PRO A 479 16.93 3.03 10.35
C PRO A 479 18.08 3.90 9.86
N ALA A 480 18.59 4.81 10.70
CA ALA A 480 19.69 5.71 10.34
C ALA A 480 20.98 4.99 9.91
N THR A 481 21.14 3.70 10.25
CA THR A 481 22.28 2.87 9.86
C THR A 481 22.19 2.30 8.44
N ALA A 482 21.02 2.42 7.78
CA ALA A 482 20.82 1.95 6.41
C ALA A 482 21.13 3.02 5.35
N ALA A 483 21.19 4.30 5.75
CA ALA A 483 21.44 5.45 4.90
C ALA A 483 22.94 5.76 4.75
#